data_AF-A0A0E9NA34-F1
#
_entry.id   AF-A0A0E9NA34-F1
#
_cell.length_a   1.000
_cell.length_b   1.000
_cell.length_c   1.000
_cell.angle_alpha   90.00
_cell.angle_beta   90.00
_cell.angle_gamma   90.00
#
_symmetry.space_group_name_H-M   'P 1'
#
loop_
_entity.id
_entity.type
_entity.pdbx_description
1 polymer ?
#
loop_
_entity_poly.entity_id
_entity_poly.type
_entity_poly.pdbx_seq_one_letter_code
_entity_poly.pdbx_strand_id
1 'polypeptide(L)' 'MPLYPRSSVKKIIKAHAGPKYSISKNADVMIFLDYMLFQQALMKEASLIAREEGEKTVRGRHVQIAMEKTLKRFKG' A
#
# COMPACT_ATOMS: atom_id res chain seq x y z
N MET A 1 13.51 -13.16 11.80
CA MET A 1 12.32 -12.28 11.86
C MET A 1 11.28 -12.80 10.88
N PRO A 2 9.97 -12.78 11.19
CA PRO A 2 8.94 -13.09 10.20
C PRO A 2 9.00 -12.07 9.04
N LEU A 3 8.84 -12.55 7.80
CA LEU A 3 8.98 -11.75 6.58
C LEU A 3 7.94 -10.61 6.50
N TYR A 4 6.80 -10.74 7.18
CA TYR A 4 5.75 -9.72 7.28
C TYR A 4 4.82 -9.96 8.49
N PRO A 5 4.20 -8.91 9.06
CA PRO A 5 3.43 -9.00 10.31
C PRO A 5 1.99 -9.50 10.10
N ARG A 6 1.83 -10.82 9.96
CA ARG A 6 0.52 -11.49 9.70
C ARG A 6 -0.59 -11.13 10.69
N SER A 7 -0.26 -11.02 11.99
CA SER A 7 -1.24 -10.70 13.03
C SER A 7 -1.82 -9.29 12.85
N SER A 8 -0.97 -8.30 12.56
CA SER A 8 -1.38 -6.92 12.29
C SER A 8 -2.23 -6.82 11.03
N VAL A 9 -1.81 -7.47 9.95
CA VAL A 9 -2.58 -7.52 8.68
C VAL A 9 -3.98 -8.07 8.92
N LYS A 10 -4.11 -9.20 9.63
CA LYS A 10 -5.42 -9.77 9.96
C LYS A 10 -6.29 -8.85 10.82
N LYS A 11 -5.71 -8.14 11.79
CA LYS A 11 -6.44 -7.18 12.63
C LYS A 11 -6.98 -6.01 11.79
N ILE A 12 -6.16 -5.45 10.91
CA ILE A 12 -6.55 -4.36 10.01
C ILE A 12 -7.68 -4.83 9.07
N ILE A 13 -7.52 -5.98 8.42
CA ILE A 13 -8.56 -6.52 7.53
C ILE A 13 -9.89 -6.70 8.27
N LYS A 14 -9.88 -7.30 9.47
CA LYS A 14 -11.11 -7.51 10.26
C LYS A 14 -11.76 -6.19 10.69
N ALA A 15 -10.97 -5.18 11.03
CA ALA A 15 -11.49 -3.87 11.41
C ALA A 15 -12.22 -3.17 10.25
N HIS A 16 -11.78 -3.38 9.01
CA HIS A 16 -12.37 -2.73 7.82
C HIS A 16 -13.40 -3.58 7.07
N ALA A 17 -13.26 -4.91 7.05
CA ALA A 17 -14.25 -5.80 6.41
C ALA A 17 -15.48 -6.04 7.30
N GLY A 18 -15.31 -5.99 8.63
CA GLY A 18 -16.38 -6.23 9.60
C GLY A 18 -16.46 -7.69 10.08
N PRO A 19 -17.30 -7.96 11.10
CA PRO A 19 -17.27 -9.22 11.86
C PRO A 19 -17.74 -10.45 11.08
N LYS A 20 -18.40 -10.25 9.93
CA LYS A 20 -18.97 -11.33 9.11
C LYS A 20 -17.94 -11.99 8.17
N TYR A 21 -16.77 -11.38 7.96
CA TYR A 21 -15.79 -11.87 7.01
C TYR A 21 -14.69 -12.68 7.70
N SER A 22 -14.60 -13.96 7.37
CA SER A 22 -13.47 -14.82 7.76
C SER A 22 -12.36 -14.75 6.71
N ILE A 23 -11.11 -14.63 7.17
CA ILE A 23 -9.95 -14.63 6.28
C ILE A 23 -9.53 -16.09 6.04
N SER A 24 -9.66 -16.55 4.79
CA SER A 24 -9.20 -17.88 4.38
C SER A 24 -7.70 -18.07 4.60
N LYS A 25 -7.25 -19.32 4.69
CA LYS A 25 -5.83 -19.65 4.89
C LYS A 25 -4.99 -18.97 3.80
N ASN A 26 -3.98 -18.21 4.23
CA ASN A 26 -3.05 -17.46 3.40
C ASN A 26 -3.63 -16.30 2.58
N ALA A 27 -4.92 -15.98 2.67
CA ALA A 27 -5.48 -14.78 2.04
C ALA A 27 -4.82 -13.49 2.59
N ASP A 28 -4.42 -13.51 3.87
CA ASP A 28 -3.65 -12.42 4.49
C ASP A 28 -2.28 -12.18 3.82
N VAL A 29 -1.69 -13.23 3.24
CA VAL A 29 -0.41 -13.13 2.51
C VAL A 29 -0.61 -12.44 1.17
N MET A 30 -1.66 -12.83 0.45
CA MET A 30 -1.99 -12.23 -0.85
C MET A 30 -2.37 -10.75 -0.69
N ILE A 31 -3.15 -10.41 0.34
CA ILE A 31 -3.49 -9.02 0.65
C ILE A 31 -2.23 -8.22 1.00
N PHE A 32 -1.30 -8.80 1.76
CA PHE A 32 -0.04 -8.13 2.07
C PHE A 32 0.83 -7.93 0.82
N LEU A 33 0.87 -8.91 -0.09
CA LEU A 33 1.58 -8.78 -1.36
C LEU A 33 1.00 -7.65 -2.22
N ASP A 34 -0.33 -7.59 -2.33
CA ASP A 34 -1.01 -6.51 -3.06
C ASP A 34 -0.70 -5.13 -2.45
N TYR A 35 -0.68 -5.03 -1.12
CA TYR A 35 -0.23 -3.83 -0.42
C TYR A 35 1.23 -3.44 -0.74
N MET A 36 2.15 -4.41 -0.81
CA MET A 36 3.54 -4.13 -1.19
C MET A 36 3.65 -3.63 -2.65
N LEU A 37 2.86 -4.21 -3.56
CA LEU A 37 2.80 -3.75 -4.95
C LEU A 37 2.25 -2.32 -5.05
N PHE A 38 1.23 -2.01 -4.23
CA PHE A 38 0.73 -0.65 -4.08
C PHE A 38 1.82 0.32 -3.58
N GLN A 39 2.55 -0.05 -2.52
CA GLN A 39 3.65 0.78 -2.00
C GLN A 39 4.75 1.01 -3.04
N GLN A 40 5.13 -0.02 -3.79
CA GLN A 40 6.13 0.11 -4.86
C GLN A 40 5.65 1.06 -5.96
N ALA A 41 4.39 0.96 -6.37
CA ALA A 41 3.80 1.85 -7.37
C ALA A 41 3.73 3.30 -6.85
N LEU A 42 3.32 3.49 -5.59
CA LEU A 42 3.25 4.79 -4.94
C LEU A 42 4.61 5.48 -4.89
N MET A 43 5.64 4.76 -4.44
CA MET A 43 7.00 5.30 -4.34
C MET A 43 7.62 5.59 -5.70
N LYS A 44 7.33 4.77 -6.72
CA LYS A 44 7.75 5.03 -8.09
C LYS A 44 7.17 6.35 -8.60
N GLU A 45 5.86 6.56 -8.42
CA GLU A 45 5.19 7.78 -8.86
C GLU A 45 5.68 9.01 -8.08
N ALA A 46 5.82 8.90 -6.75
CA ALA A 46 6.35 9.97 -5.91
C ALA A 46 7.80 10.36 -6.29
N SER A 47 8.61 9.39 -6.73
CA SER A 47 9.97 9.64 -7.21
C SER A 47 10.00 10.35 -8.57
N LEU A 48 9.03 10.08 -9.44
CA LEU A 48 8.89 10.79 -10.71
C LEU A 48 8.51 12.25 -10.48
N ILE A 49 7.52 12.51 -9.61
CA ILE A 49 7.10 13.87 -9.24
C ILE A 49 8.27 14.64 -8.60
N ALA A 50 9.01 14.02 -7.67
CA ALA A 50 10.19 14.65 -7.07
C ALA A 50 11.20 15.08 -8.13
N ARG A 51 11.45 14.22 -9.13
CA ARG A 51 12.38 14.48 -10.23
C ARG A 51 11.89 15.60 -11.15
N GLU A 52 10.60 15.64 -11.45
CA GLU A 52 9.97 16.71 -12.26
C GLU A 52 10.07 18.08 -11.58
N GLU A 53 10.00 18.11 -10.25
CA GLU A 53 10.20 19.32 -9.44
C GLU A 53 11.69 19.65 -9.17
N GLY A 54 12.62 18.88 -9.74
CA GLY A 54 14.07 19.09 -9.56
C GLY A 54 14.62 18.70 -8.18
N GLU A 55 13.85 17.95 -7.39
CA GLU A 55 14.27 17.50 -6.07
C GLU A 55 15.04 16.17 -6.11
N LYS A 56 16.09 16.08 -5.28
CA LYS A 56 16.92 14.87 -5.15
C LYS A 56 16.34 13.82 -4.20
N THR A 57 15.33 14.18 -3.41
CA THR A 57 14.75 13.34 -2.36
C THR A 57 13.24 13.41 -2.38
N VAL A 58 12.57 12.29 -2.12
CA VAL A 58 11.11 12.26 -1.99
C VAL A 58 10.70 12.95 -0.68
N ARG A 59 9.77 13.89 -0.78
CA ARG A 59 9.13 14.57 0.36
C ARG A 59 7.66 14.15 0.48
N GLY A 60 7.06 14.47 1.62
CA GLY A 60 5.65 14.17 1.91
C GLY A 60 4.68 14.66 0.83
N ARG A 61 4.91 15.85 0.26
CA ARG A 61 4.06 16.40 -0.82
C ARG A 61 4.05 15.55 -2.09
N HIS A 62 5.19 14.98 -2.50
CA HIS A 62 5.25 14.12 -3.69
C HIS A 62 4.44 12.84 -3.47
N VAL A 63 4.49 12.28 -2.25
CA VAL A 63 3.71 11.10 -1.86
C VAL A 63 2.22 11.43 -1.86
N GLN A 64 1.81 12.59 -1.34
CA GLN A 64 0.41 13.02 -1.34
C GLN A 64 -0.15 13.15 -2.75
N ILE A 65 0.59 13.77 -3.68
CA ILE A 65 0.19 13.90 -5.08
C ILE A 65 0.13 12.52 -5.76
N ALA A 66 1.15 11.69 -5.57
CA ALA A 66 1.18 10.32 -6.11
C ALA A 66 0.01 9.46 -5.59
N MET A 67 -0.40 9.66 -4.33
CA MET A 67 -1.42 8.85 -3.65
C MET A 67 -2.72 8.78 -4.43
N GLU A 68 -3.23 9.91 -4.92
CA GLU A 68 -4.52 9.94 -5.61
C GLU A 68 -4.51 9.06 -6.88
N LYS A 69 -3.44 9.19 -7.67
CA LYS A 69 -3.26 8.43 -8.91
C LYS A 69 -3.05 6.94 -8.63
N THR A 70 -2.21 6.61 -7.64
CA THR A 70 -1.93 5.21 -7.30
C THR A 70 -3.17 4.52 -6.70
N LEU A 71 -3.93 5.18 -5.82
CA LEU A 71 -5.16 4.63 -5.27
C LEU A 71 -6.20 4.35 -6.36
N LYS A 72 -6.36 5.26 -7.34
CA LYS A 72 -7.27 5.03 -8.48
C LYS A 72 -6.88 3.79 -9.29
N ARG A 73 -5.58 3.55 -9.47
CA ARG A 73 -5.06 2.38 -10.20
C ARG A 73 -5.30 1.05 -9.47
N PHE A 74 -5.26 1.05 -8.14
CA PHE A 74 -5.42 -0.15 -7.31
C PHE A 74 -6.86 -0.35 -6.81
N LYS A 75 -7.84 0.43 -7.32
CA LYS A 75 -9.25 0.10 -7.15
C LYS A 75 -9.56 -1.14 -8.01
N GLY A 76 -9.65 -2.30 -7.37
CA GLY A 76 -10.22 -3.51 -7.94
C GLY A 76 -11.72 -3.41 -8.15
#